data_AF-A0A521GGE2-F1
#
_entry.id   AF-A0A521GGE2-F1
#
_cell.length_a   1.000
_cell.length_b   1.000
_cell.length_c   1.000
_cell.angle_alpha   90.00
_cell.angle_beta   90.00
_cell.angle_gamma   90.00
#
_symmetry.space_group_name_H-M   'P 1'
#
loop_
_entity.id
_entity.type
_entity.pdbx_description
1 polymer ?
#
loop_
_entity_poly.entity_id
_entity_poly.type
_entity_poly.pdbx_seq_one_letter_code
_entity_poly.pdbx_strand_id
1 'polypeptide(L)'
;MAPIPVFDNINATIRQQLQTATTEILVNVPWFTDQSLFDELVAKAQAGVAVSIGLEDDEINQKASFNHADITRFGGQVYLHQSGNGVGLNHEKYCVIDRQIVLFGSYNWTYRAANLNRESILIIADSAMAEQYCLRFQEMTQLPSVRHVGPNKSVIDSISTALADPSLLLKAEIHLLEAEIAQLELEKAELENRLDYAANRIRIALHELLIEKLALEAQLAAKRALETDKAADRQKAEQHQQRIDEAQATFRRVSERQHVLETPVDEVSLKKLYREACMLVHPDKFMDQPQKQQQATELMAQLAEAYRQKDLKAVEAIWQRLQDGMAFGFDWHSPVEANTLHRIRESLLTRKMGLLATIGQLQQSFMKTIITQYPDLDEYIALQRQLVQADIEALKNQLNT
;
A
#
# COMPACT_ATOMS: atom_id res chain seq x y z
N MET A 1 5.18 -19.29 13.65
CA MET A 1 3.81 -18.97 13.18
C MET A 1 3.95 -17.98 12.03
N ALA A 2 2.99 -17.87 11.10
CA ALA A 2 3.09 -16.85 10.05
C ALA A 2 3.10 -15.43 10.67
N PRO A 3 3.92 -14.49 10.15
CA PRO A 3 3.87 -13.08 10.58
C PRO A 3 2.47 -12.51 10.45
N ILE A 4 2.04 -11.71 11.42
CA ILE A 4 0.73 -11.05 11.41
C ILE A 4 0.95 -9.57 11.09
N PRO A 5 0.53 -9.09 9.91
CA PRO A 5 0.62 -7.68 9.58
C PRO A 5 -0.46 -6.87 10.29
N VAL A 6 -0.10 -5.66 10.74
CA VAL A 6 -0.97 -4.71 11.43
C VAL A 6 -0.79 -3.34 10.80
N PHE A 7 -1.90 -2.76 10.34
CA PHE A 7 -1.93 -1.48 9.61
C PHE A 7 -2.72 -0.40 10.35
N ASP A 8 -3.67 -0.82 11.19
CA ASP A 8 -4.56 0.06 11.94
C ASP A 8 -4.42 -0.19 13.44
N ASN A 9 -4.71 0.83 14.26
CA ASN A 9 -4.62 0.74 15.72
C ASN A 9 -3.27 0.19 16.22
N ILE A 10 -2.18 0.54 15.52
CA ILE A 10 -0.83 0.02 15.79
C ILE A 10 -0.41 0.32 17.24
N ASN A 11 -0.62 1.54 17.72
CA ASN A 11 -0.35 1.89 19.13
C ASN A 11 -1.05 0.94 20.11
N ALA A 12 -2.37 0.73 19.94
CA ALA A 12 -3.15 -0.13 20.83
C ALA A 12 -2.67 -1.58 20.78
N THR A 13 -2.31 -2.05 19.58
CA THR A 13 -1.77 -3.39 19.37
C THR A 13 -0.42 -3.56 20.05
N ILE A 14 0.50 -2.59 19.92
CA ILE A 14 1.79 -2.60 20.63
C ILE A 14 1.55 -2.65 22.15
N ARG A 15 0.66 -1.81 22.70
CA ARG A 15 0.34 -1.85 24.14
C ARG A 15 -0.17 -3.23 24.57
N GLN A 16 -1.06 -3.85 23.80
CA GLN A 16 -1.55 -5.19 24.10
C GLN A 16 -0.42 -6.22 24.14
N GLN A 17 0.54 -6.15 23.22
CA GLN A 17 1.71 -7.04 23.22
C GLN A 17 2.64 -6.75 24.40
N LEU A 18 2.90 -5.48 24.73
CA LEU A 18 3.67 -5.12 25.93
C LEU A 18 3.01 -5.67 27.20
N GLN A 19 1.68 -5.62 27.29
CA GLN A 19 0.91 -6.17 28.41
C GLN A 19 1.09 -7.67 28.61
N THR A 20 1.44 -8.44 27.57
CA THR A 20 1.72 -9.87 27.74
C THR A 20 3.12 -10.17 28.26
N ALA A 21 4.03 -9.19 28.28
CA ALA A 21 5.42 -9.40 28.69
C ALA A 21 5.54 -9.80 30.16
N THR A 22 6.41 -10.77 30.44
CA THR A 22 6.62 -11.37 31.77
C THR A 22 8.09 -11.37 32.22
N THR A 23 9.04 -11.27 31.30
CA THR A 23 10.48 -11.41 31.56
C THR A 23 11.30 -10.24 31.03
N GLU A 24 11.15 -9.88 29.75
CA GLU A 24 12.00 -8.89 29.08
C GLU A 24 11.22 -8.13 27.99
N ILE A 25 11.51 -6.83 27.88
CA ILE A 25 11.09 -5.97 26.77
C ILE A 25 12.33 -5.20 26.28
N LEU A 26 12.64 -5.33 25.00
CA LEU A 26 13.63 -4.51 24.30
C LEU A 26 12.91 -3.62 23.29
N VAL A 27 13.15 -2.32 23.31
CA VAL A 27 12.58 -1.37 22.33
C VAL A 27 13.72 -0.68 21.63
N ASN A 28 13.76 -0.71 20.30
CA ASN A 28 14.68 0.07 19.49
C ASN A 28 13.90 0.86 18.46
N VAL A 29 13.89 2.17 18.61
CA VAL A 29 13.25 3.10 17.68
C VAL A 29 14.06 4.39 17.63
N PRO A 30 14.18 5.08 16.48
CA PRO A 30 14.90 6.35 16.45
C PRO A 30 14.20 7.38 17.33
N TRP A 31 12.87 7.47 17.23
CA TRP A 31 12.08 8.49 17.93
C TRP A 31 10.98 7.89 18.80
N PHE A 32 10.95 8.33 20.05
CA PHE A 32 9.96 7.94 21.04
C PHE A 32 9.45 9.17 21.79
N THR A 33 8.19 9.55 21.52
CA THR A 33 7.49 10.66 22.18
C THR A 33 6.06 10.31 22.60
N ASP A 34 5.62 9.07 22.40
CA ASP A 34 4.29 8.60 22.77
C ASP A 34 4.19 8.26 24.27
N GLN A 35 3.53 9.13 25.04
CA GLN A 35 3.37 8.94 26.49
C GLN A 35 2.68 7.61 26.85
N SER A 36 1.71 7.16 26.05
CA SER A 36 0.92 5.98 26.39
C SER A 36 1.71 4.68 26.31
N LEU A 37 2.67 4.60 25.37
CA LEU A 37 3.60 3.48 25.27
C LEU A 37 4.64 3.55 26.38
N PHE A 38 5.11 4.75 26.72
CA PHE A 38 6.07 4.95 27.80
C PHE A 38 5.50 4.54 29.16
N ASP A 39 4.26 4.93 29.46
CA ASP A 39 3.57 4.58 30.70
C ASP A 39 3.42 3.06 30.86
N GLU A 40 3.14 2.33 29.77
CA GLU A 40 3.06 0.87 29.78
C GLU A 40 4.44 0.23 30.06
N LEU A 41 5.51 0.76 29.48
CA LEU A 41 6.87 0.31 29.78
C LEU A 41 7.27 0.55 31.25
N VAL A 42 6.92 1.72 31.81
CA VAL A 42 7.16 2.03 33.22
C VAL A 42 6.37 1.07 34.12
N ALA A 43 5.10 0.80 33.81
CA ALA A 43 4.29 -0.16 34.54
C ALA A 43 4.91 -1.58 34.51
N LYS A 44 5.47 -1.99 33.37
CA LYS A 44 6.16 -3.27 33.22
C LYS A 44 7.47 -3.33 33.99
N ALA A 45 8.29 -2.28 33.94
CA ALA A 45 9.50 -2.17 34.74
C ALA A 45 9.18 -2.23 36.24
N GLN A 46 8.13 -1.53 36.68
CA GLN A 46 7.65 -1.56 38.06
C GLN A 46 7.17 -2.97 38.48
N ALA A 47 6.60 -3.74 37.55
CA ALA A 47 6.20 -5.14 37.77
C ALA A 47 7.39 -6.13 37.74
N GLY A 48 8.61 -5.66 37.53
CA GLY A 48 9.84 -6.47 37.54
C GLY A 48 10.25 -7.04 36.19
N VAL A 49 9.60 -6.65 35.09
CA VAL A 49 10.03 -7.00 33.73
C VAL A 49 11.27 -6.20 33.36
N ALA A 50 12.30 -6.84 32.79
CA ALA A 50 13.51 -6.14 32.35
C ALA A 50 13.20 -5.29 31.11
N VAL A 51 13.26 -3.96 31.25
CA VAL A 51 12.98 -3.03 30.13
C VAL A 51 14.26 -2.35 29.67
N SER A 52 14.59 -2.45 28.38
CA SER A 52 15.68 -1.72 27.74
C SER A 52 15.19 -0.96 26.51
N ILE A 53 15.58 0.30 26.39
CA ILE A 53 15.13 1.20 25.31
C ILE A 53 16.36 1.79 24.62
N GLY A 54 16.47 1.64 23.30
CA GLY A 54 17.47 2.29 22.44
C GLY A 54 16.83 3.36 21.58
N LEU A 55 17.36 4.59 21.65
CA LEU A 55 16.84 5.80 20.99
C LEU A 55 17.97 6.60 20.34
N GLU A 56 17.65 7.49 19.40
CA GLU A 56 18.61 8.50 18.92
C GLU A 56 18.83 9.60 19.96
N ASP A 57 20.09 10.06 20.10
CA ASP A 57 20.46 11.21 20.92
C ASP A 57 20.21 12.51 20.15
N ASP A 58 18.94 12.89 20.00
CA ASP A 58 18.53 14.06 19.22
C ASP A 58 17.51 14.97 19.92
N GLU A 59 17.26 16.13 19.31
CA GLU A 59 16.30 17.11 19.84
C GLU A 59 14.86 16.58 19.91
N ILE A 60 14.49 15.57 19.11
CA ILE A 60 13.13 15.03 19.09
C ILE A 60 12.88 14.27 20.39
N ASN A 61 13.80 13.40 20.78
CA ASN A 61 13.69 12.65 22.03
C ASN A 61 13.91 13.54 23.26
N GLN A 62 14.76 14.58 23.18
CA GLN A 62 14.94 15.55 24.28
C GLN A 62 13.68 16.38 24.58
N LYS A 63 12.78 16.53 23.60
CA LYS A 63 11.50 17.26 23.74
C LYS A 63 10.34 16.35 24.16
N ALA A 64 10.57 15.06 24.41
CA ALA A 64 9.55 14.16 24.94
C ALA A 64 9.01 14.66 26.28
N SER A 65 7.71 14.42 26.54
CA SER A 65 7.04 14.88 27.77
C SER A 65 7.38 14.07 29.02
N PHE A 66 8.04 12.93 28.85
CA PHE A 66 8.37 11.98 29.92
C PHE A 66 9.85 11.98 30.28
N ASN A 67 10.15 11.52 31.48
CA ASN A 67 11.51 11.44 31.99
C ASN A 67 12.02 9.99 31.95
N HIS A 68 13.10 9.74 31.22
CA HIS A 68 13.76 8.43 31.17
C HIS A 68 14.17 7.89 32.56
N ALA A 69 14.32 8.77 33.55
CA ALA A 69 14.59 8.39 34.94
C ALA A 69 13.50 7.49 35.56
N ASP A 70 12.25 7.55 35.06
CA ASP A 70 11.18 6.68 35.56
C ASP A 70 11.39 5.21 35.19
N ILE A 71 12.00 4.94 34.03
CA ILE A 71 12.41 3.58 33.63
C ILE A 71 13.60 3.11 34.47
N THR A 72 14.63 3.95 34.61
CA THR A 72 15.86 3.57 35.33
C THR A 72 15.63 3.38 36.83
N ARG A 73 14.68 4.11 37.41
CA ARG A 73 14.24 3.95 38.80
C ARG A 73 13.77 2.52 39.11
N PHE A 74 13.17 1.82 38.15
CA PHE A 74 12.70 0.45 38.31
C PHE A 74 13.68 -0.58 37.72
N GLY A 75 14.94 -0.20 37.50
CA GLY A 75 16.00 -1.09 37.02
C GLY A 75 16.07 -1.25 35.50
N GLY A 76 15.19 -0.58 34.75
CA GLY A 76 15.27 -0.51 33.30
C GLY A 76 16.45 0.32 32.82
N GLN A 77 16.72 0.30 31.51
CA GLN A 77 17.85 0.97 30.89
C GLN A 77 17.40 1.76 29.65
N VAL A 78 17.96 2.95 29.47
CA VAL A 78 17.74 3.77 28.27
C VAL A 78 19.09 4.13 27.67
N TYR A 79 19.27 3.80 26.40
CA TYR A 79 20.49 4.00 25.62
C TYR A 79 20.23 5.04 24.55
N LEU A 80 21.12 6.04 24.49
CA LEU A 80 21.06 7.09 23.49
C LEU A 80 22.20 6.87 22.49
N HIS A 81 21.84 6.62 21.24
CA HIS A 81 22.77 6.44 20.13
C HIS A 81 23.19 7.82 19.62
N GLN A 82 24.50 8.10 19.63
CA GLN A 82 24.99 9.37 19.10
C GLN A 82 25.06 9.31 17.58
N SER A 83 24.26 10.15 16.92
CA SER A 83 24.39 10.43 15.50
C SER A 83 25.55 11.40 15.24
N GLY A 84 26.63 10.93 14.61
CA GLY A 84 27.82 11.74 14.29
C GLY A 84 29.11 10.92 14.13
N ASN A 85 30.15 11.52 13.53
CA ASN A 85 31.46 10.88 13.23
C ASN A 85 31.43 9.70 12.23
N GLY A 86 30.53 9.73 11.24
CA GLY A 86 30.47 8.71 10.18
C GLY A 86 29.72 7.43 10.56
N VAL A 87 29.14 7.38 11.76
CA VAL A 87 28.15 6.36 12.15
C VAL A 87 26.77 6.83 11.67
N GLY A 88 26.10 6.00 10.85
CA GLY A 88 24.79 6.32 10.28
C GLY A 88 23.66 6.29 11.32
N LEU A 89 22.55 6.95 11.02
CA LEU A 89 21.34 7.00 11.84
C LEU A 89 20.76 5.59 12.05
N ASN A 90 20.46 5.21 13.29
CA ASN A 90 19.70 4.00 13.62
C ASN A 90 18.22 4.23 13.27
N HIS A 91 17.82 3.79 12.08
CA HIS A 91 16.44 3.92 11.60
C HIS A 91 15.60 2.65 11.80
N GLU A 92 16.13 1.63 12.48
CA GLU A 92 15.41 0.39 12.78
C GLU A 92 14.32 0.64 13.82
N LYS A 93 13.13 0.05 13.63
CA LYS A 93 11.99 0.20 14.55
C LYS A 93 11.46 -1.18 14.89
N TYR A 94 11.85 -1.67 16.05
CA TYR A 94 11.41 -2.96 16.53
C TYR A 94 11.27 -2.99 18.05
N CYS A 95 10.48 -3.96 18.52
CA CYS A 95 10.35 -4.29 19.92
C CYS A 95 10.43 -5.81 20.05
N VAL A 96 11.22 -6.30 21.00
CA VAL A 96 11.27 -7.72 21.36
C VAL A 96 10.59 -7.92 22.70
N ILE A 97 9.72 -8.91 22.80
CA ILE A 97 9.01 -9.28 24.03
C ILE A 97 9.33 -10.73 24.38
N ASP A 98 9.82 -10.94 25.61
CA ASP A 98 10.14 -12.24 26.21
C ASP A 98 11.02 -13.16 25.35
N ARG A 99 11.84 -12.58 24.45
CA ARG A 99 12.65 -13.29 23.44
C ARG A 99 11.85 -14.27 22.58
N GLN A 100 10.57 -14.00 22.39
CA GLN A 100 9.63 -14.87 21.66
C GLN A 100 8.87 -14.12 20.57
N ILE A 101 8.60 -12.84 20.79
CA ILE A 101 7.82 -12.00 19.89
C ILE A 101 8.67 -10.84 19.43
N VAL A 102 8.68 -10.59 18.12
CA VAL A 102 9.22 -9.37 17.52
C VAL A 102 8.08 -8.57 16.93
N LEU A 103 7.98 -7.31 17.34
CA LEU A 103 7.22 -6.28 16.64
C LEU A 103 8.20 -5.55 15.74
N PHE A 104 7.98 -5.49 14.44
CA PHE A 104 8.91 -4.87 13.49
C PHE A 104 8.15 -4.05 12.44
N GLY A 105 8.61 -2.84 12.10
CA GLY A 105 8.06 -2.15 10.94
C GLY A 105 8.49 -0.70 10.76
N SER A 106 7.60 0.13 10.20
CA SER A 106 7.89 1.54 9.91
C SER A 106 7.51 2.48 11.06
N TYR A 107 6.74 1.99 12.03
CA TYR A 107 6.11 2.77 13.09
C TYR A 107 7.10 3.32 14.12
N ASN A 108 7.34 4.64 14.09
CA ASN A 108 8.00 5.36 15.18
C ASN A 108 7.08 5.44 16.41
N TRP A 109 7.61 5.43 17.62
CA TRP A 109 6.76 5.49 18.83
C TRP A 109 6.43 6.94 19.17
N THR A 110 5.73 7.62 18.26
CA THR A 110 5.43 9.06 18.34
C THR A 110 3.95 9.33 18.07
N TYR A 111 3.44 10.44 18.58
CA TYR A 111 2.07 10.87 18.32
C TYR A 111 1.76 11.00 16.81
N ARG A 112 2.72 11.49 16.02
CA ARG A 112 2.53 11.65 14.57
C ARG A 112 2.39 10.30 13.86
N ALA A 113 3.20 9.31 14.24
CA ALA A 113 3.07 7.95 13.71
C ALA A 113 1.71 7.33 14.05
N ALA A 114 1.20 7.58 15.26
CA ALA A 114 -0.10 7.08 15.71
C ALA A 114 -1.30 7.67 14.97
N ASN A 115 -1.23 8.95 14.55
CA ASN A 115 -2.43 9.71 14.15
C ASN A 115 -2.37 10.31 12.75
N LEU A 116 -1.19 10.45 12.14
CA LEU A 116 -1.00 11.23 10.92
C LEU A 116 -0.31 10.44 9.80
N ASN A 117 0.60 9.53 10.15
CA ASN A 117 1.33 8.74 9.16
C ASN A 117 0.58 7.45 8.83
N ARG A 118 0.81 6.95 7.62
CA ARG A 118 0.49 5.57 7.26
C ARG A 118 1.70 4.72 7.59
N GLU A 119 1.57 3.93 8.65
CA GLU A 119 2.62 3.08 9.18
C GLU A 119 2.15 1.63 9.18
N SER A 120 3.09 0.70 9.32
CA SER A 120 2.78 -0.72 9.41
C SER A 120 3.75 -1.40 10.36
N ILE A 121 3.29 -2.47 11.02
CA ILE A 121 4.15 -3.40 11.77
C ILE A 121 3.78 -4.86 11.46
N LEU A 122 4.72 -5.76 11.67
CA LEU A 122 4.52 -7.20 11.77
C LEU A 122 4.62 -7.61 13.24
N ILE A 123 3.73 -8.51 13.66
CA ILE A 123 3.90 -9.32 14.88
C ILE A 123 4.45 -10.68 14.45
N ILE A 124 5.64 -11.01 14.92
CA ILE A 124 6.35 -12.23 14.56
C ILE A 124 6.59 -13.04 15.83
N ALA A 125 5.82 -14.11 16.00
CA ALA A 125 6.03 -15.08 17.07
C ALA A 125 7.05 -16.15 16.61
N ASP A 126 8.34 -15.82 16.77
CA ASP A 126 9.49 -16.64 16.40
C ASP A 126 10.67 -16.33 17.35
N SER A 127 11.01 -17.29 18.21
CA SER A 127 12.10 -17.14 19.18
C SER A 127 13.49 -17.05 18.55
N ALA A 128 13.71 -17.67 17.39
CA ALA A 128 14.99 -17.57 16.69
C ALA A 128 15.18 -16.16 16.14
N MET A 129 14.13 -15.60 15.53
CA MET A 129 14.17 -14.21 15.07
C MET A 129 14.29 -13.22 16.24
N ALA A 130 13.55 -13.46 17.33
CA ALA A 130 13.64 -12.63 18.53
C ALA A 130 15.05 -12.60 19.13
N GLU A 131 15.75 -13.74 19.18
CA GLU A 131 17.14 -13.80 19.64
C GLU A 131 18.07 -12.98 18.73
N GLN A 132 17.87 -13.00 17.41
CA GLN A 132 18.68 -12.18 16.49
C GLN A 132 18.49 -10.68 16.74
N TYR A 133 17.26 -10.23 16.95
CA TYR A 133 16.99 -8.83 17.30
C TYR A 133 17.54 -8.48 18.69
N CYS A 134 17.57 -9.42 19.65
CA CYS A 134 18.23 -9.22 20.94
C CYS A 134 19.75 -9.03 20.76
N LEU A 135 20.41 -9.87 19.96
CA LEU A 135 21.83 -9.76 19.66
C LEU A 135 22.15 -8.46 18.92
N ARG A 136 21.30 -8.08 17.96
CA ARG A 136 21.40 -6.80 17.25
C ARG A 136 21.29 -5.62 18.21
N PHE A 137 20.34 -5.65 19.14
CA PHE A 137 20.20 -4.63 20.18
C PHE A 137 21.47 -4.53 21.04
N GLN A 138 22.01 -5.67 21.47
CA GLN A 138 23.24 -5.74 22.27
C GLN A 138 24.45 -5.16 21.53
N GLU A 139 24.60 -5.49 20.24
CA GLU A 139 25.65 -4.95 19.37
C GLU A 139 25.56 -3.43 19.29
N MET A 140 24.37 -2.89 18.99
CA MET A 140 24.17 -1.45 18.83
C MET A 140 24.35 -0.66 20.12
N THR A 141 24.03 -1.26 21.27
CA THR A 141 24.10 -0.60 22.60
C THR A 141 25.40 -0.87 23.34
N GLN A 142 26.32 -1.66 22.77
CA GLN A 142 27.60 -2.08 23.38
C GLN A 142 27.44 -2.71 24.76
N LEU A 143 26.35 -3.43 25.00
CA LEU A 143 26.05 -4.00 26.31
C LEU A 143 26.93 -5.21 26.63
N PRO A 144 27.58 -5.27 27.81
CA PRO A 144 28.04 -6.54 28.36
C PRO A 144 26.82 -7.34 28.81
N SER A 145 26.33 -8.23 27.95
CA SER A 145 25.30 -9.26 28.20
C SER A 145 24.08 -8.76 29.01
N VAL A 146 22.97 -8.48 28.32
CA VAL A 146 21.70 -8.09 28.96
C VAL A 146 21.41 -9.02 30.15
N ARG A 147 21.17 -8.44 31.33
CA ARG A 147 20.96 -9.18 32.58
C ARG A 147 19.72 -10.06 32.45
N HIS A 148 19.92 -11.34 32.17
CA HIS A 148 18.92 -12.38 32.34
C HIS A 148 18.50 -12.47 33.81
N VAL A 149 17.21 -12.31 34.09
CA VAL A 149 16.60 -12.72 35.35
C VAL A 149 15.63 -13.87 35.04
N GLY A 150 16.14 -15.11 35.07
CA GLY A 150 15.38 -16.34 34.79
C GLY A 150 16.29 -17.58 34.69
N PRO A 151 15.78 -18.82 34.86
CA PRO A 151 16.64 -19.99 34.99
C PRO A 151 17.17 -20.49 33.64
N ASN A 152 18.50 -20.58 33.62
CA ASN A 152 19.36 -21.55 32.93
C ASN A 152 20.16 -21.09 31.69
N LYS A 153 21.49 -21.23 31.84
CA LYS A 153 22.56 -20.64 31.03
C LYS A 153 23.11 -21.58 29.95
N SER A 154 22.51 -22.77 29.75
CA SER A 154 23.13 -23.88 29.00
C SER A 154 22.75 -23.96 27.51
N VAL A 155 21.91 -23.07 27.00
CA VAL A 155 21.48 -23.06 25.58
C VAL A 155 22.23 -22.00 24.76
N ILE A 156 22.82 -21.01 25.43
CA ILE A 156 23.37 -19.78 24.84
C ILE A 156 24.68 -20.04 24.07
N ASP A 157 25.56 -20.89 24.59
CA ASP A 157 26.88 -21.16 23.98
C ASP A 157 26.79 -21.93 22.65
N SER A 158 25.68 -22.63 22.41
CA SER A 158 25.44 -23.37 21.16
C SER A 158 24.85 -22.49 20.05
N ILE A 159 24.27 -21.34 20.40
CA ILE A 159 23.51 -20.43 19.52
C ILE A 159 24.36 -19.22 19.11
N SER A 160 25.28 -18.79 19.98
CA SER A 160 26.04 -17.53 19.84
C SER A 160 27.00 -17.48 18.64
N THR A 161 27.31 -18.60 17.98
CA THR A 161 28.27 -18.63 16.86
C THR A 161 27.60 -18.70 15.48
N ALA A 162 26.27 -18.79 15.41
CA ALA A 162 25.54 -19.04 14.15
C ALA A 162 24.44 -18.03 13.79
N LEU A 163 24.14 -17.02 14.62
CA LEU A 163 22.84 -16.34 14.59
C LEU A 163 22.89 -14.80 14.57
N ALA A 164 23.69 -14.24 13.67
CA ALA A 164 23.37 -12.96 13.05
C ALA A 164 23.26 -13.23 11.55
N ASP A 165 22.17 -13.87 11.11
CA ASP A 165 21.92 -14.05 9.67
C ASP A 165 21.14 -12.85 9.16
N PRO A 166 21.76 -11.89 8.43
CA PRO A 166 21.07 -10.73 7.88
C PRO A 166 19.91 -11.12 6.96
N SER A 167 19.86 -12.37 6.49
CA SER A 167 18.77 -12.87 5.66
C SER A 167 17.43 -12.78 6.38
N LEU A 168 17.34 -13.12 7.67
CA LEU A 168 16.05 -13.13 8.40
C LEU A 168 15.44 -11.74 8.58
N LEU A 169 16.26 -10.72 8.79
CA LEU A 169 15.83 -9.31 8.84
C LEU A 169 15.24 -8.86 7.50
N LEU A 170 15.96 -9.14 6.41
CA LEU A 170 15.51 -8.83 5.06
C LEU A 170 14.21 -9.55 4.70
N LYS A 171 14.05 -10.79 5.17
CA LYS A 171 12.82 -11.57 4.97
C LYS A 171 11.61 -10.91 5.63
N ALA A 172 11.76 -10.43 6.87
CA ALA A 172 10.70 -9.70 7.56
C ALA A 172 10.34 -8.36 6.86
N GLU A 173 11.34 -7.62 6.38
CA GLU A 173 11.11 -6.38 5.62
C GLU A 173 10.32 -6.62 4.33
N ILE A 174 10.68 -7.66 3.57
CA ILE A 174 9.98 -8.02 2.33
C ILE A 174 8.52 -8.35 2.61
N HIS A 175 8.25 -9.15 3.64
CA HIS A 175 6.89 -9.49 4.03
C HIS A 175 6.03 -8.29 4.37
N LEU A 176 6.62 -7.31 5.07
CA LEU A 176 5.91 -6.08 5.40
C LEU A 176 5.59 -5.29 4.12
N LEU A 177 6.56 -5.16 3.22
CA LEU A 177 6.37 -4.47 1.93
C LEU A 177 5.28 -5.13 1.08
N GLU A 178 5.26 -6.46 1.00
CA GLU A 178 4.22 -7.21 0.28
C GLU A 178 2.82 -6.90 0.84
N ALA A 179 2.70 -6.88 2.16
CA ALA A 179 1.43 -6.65 2.84
C ALA A 179 0.95 -5.19 2.65
N GLU A 180 1.87 -4.21 2.72
CA GLU A 180 1.57 -2.80 2.42
C GLU A 180 1.18 -2.57 0.96
N ILE A 181 1.86 -3.22 0.01
CA ILE A 181 1.53 -3.14 -1.42
C ILE A 181 0.12 -3.65 -1.68
N ALA A 182 -0.26 -4.78 -1.08
CA ALA A 182 -1.60 -5.34 -1.22
C ALA A 182 -2.69 -4.35 -0.75
N GLN A 183 -2.44 -3.64 0.36
CA GLN A 183 -3.36 -2.61 0.86
C GLN A 183 -3.45 -1.40 -0.08
N LEU A 184 -2.32 -0.91 -0.59
CA LEU A 184 -2.29 0.20 -1.53
C LEU A 184 -2.99 -0.13 -2.84
N GLU A 185 -2.88 -1.36 -3.33
CA GLU A 185 -3.60 -1.82 -4.52
C GLU A 185 -5.12 -1.83 -4.31
N LEU A 186 -5.57 -2.26 -3.14
CA LEU A 186 -6.98 -2.19 -2.77
C LEU A 186 -7.48 -0.75 -2.71
N GLU A 187 -6.72 0.15 -2.05
CA GLU A 187 -7.06 1.57 -1.96
C GLU A 187 -7.16 2.22 -3.34
N LYS A 188 -6.17 1.96 -4.20
CA LYS A 188 -6.15 2.44 -5.59
C LYS A 188 -7.41 1.96 -6.32
N ALA A 189 -7.72 0.67 -6.25
CA ALA A 189 -8.87 0.09 -6.94
C ALA A 189 -10.20 0.68 -6.45
N GLU A 190 -10.38 0.88 -5.14
CA GLU A 190 -11.58 1.51 -4.59
C GLU A 190 -11.71 2.96 -5.09
N LEU A 191 -10.60 3.72 -5.06
CA LEU A 191 -10.59 5.10 -5.52
C LEU A 191 -10.93 5.19 -7.02
N GLU A 192 -10.30 4.39 -7.87
CA GLU A 192 -10.58 4.32 -9.31
C GLU A 192 -12.07 4.02 -9.57
N ASN A 193 -12.61 3.00 -8.92
CA ASN A 193 -14.02 2.63 -9.07
C ASN A 193 -14.98 3.77 -8.69
N ARG A 194 -14.69 4.49 -7.59
CA ARG A 194 -15.51 5.63 -7.15
C ARG A 194 -15.44 6.80 -8.13
N LEU A 195 -14.25 7.12 -8.64
CA LEU A 195 -14.05 8.18 -9.62
C LEU A 195 -14.77 7.85 -10.94
N ASP A 196 -14.60 6.62 -11.44
CA ASP A 196 -15.24 6.15 -12.66
C ASP A 196 -16.76 6.12 -12.54
N TYR A 197 -17.29 5.66 -11.40
CA TYR A 197 -18.73 5.66 -11.12
C TYR A 197 -19.31 7.08 -11.21
N ALA A 198 -18.70 8.05 -10.53
CA ALA A 198 -19.18 9.43 -10.56
C ALA A 198 -19.05 10.05 -11.97
N ALA A 199 -17.93 9.82 -12.64
CA ALA A 199 -17.69 10.35 -13.99
C ALA A 199 -18.72 9.80 -14.99
N ASN A 200 -19.02 8.50 -14.90
CA ASN A 200 -20.02 7.87 -15.75
C ASN A 200 -21.42 8.39 -15.46
N ARG A 201 -21.82 8.51 -14.18
CA ARG A 201 -23.12 9.08 -13.81
C ARG A 201 -23.34 10.48 -14.38
N ILE A 202 -22.37 11.38 -14.20
CA ILE A 202 -22.44 12.74 -14.76
C ILE A 202 -22.58 12.67 -16.28
N ARG A 203 -21.73 11.88 -16.95
CA ARG A 203 -21.70 11.79 -18.41
C ARG A 203 -23.01 11.31 -18.99
N ILE A 204 -23.63 10.31 -18.37
CA ILE A 204 -24.93 9.78 -18.81
C ILE A 204 -26.04 10.79 -18.54
N ALA A 205 -26.06 11.39 -17.36
CA ALA A 205 -27.11 12.34 -16.98
C ALA A 205 -27.11 13.62 -17.83
N LEU A 206 -25.96 14.03 -18.36
CA LEU A 206 -25.80 15.23 -19.18
C LEU A 206 -25.71 14.92 -20.69
N HIS A 207 -25.72 13.66 -21.11
CA HIS A 207 -25.41 13.29 -22.49
C HIS A 207 -26.32 13.97 -23.52
N GLU A 208 -27.64 13.81 -23.36
CA GLU A 208 -28.62 14.32 -24.33
C GLU A 208 -28.51 15.84 -24.49
N LEU A 209 -28.38 16.56 -23.37
CA LEU A 209 -28.23 18.02 -23.36
C LEU A 209 -26.92 18.46 -24.03
N LEU A 210 -25.81 17.77 -23.76
CA LEU A 210 -24.52 18.12 -24.37
C LEU A 210 -24.54 17.88 -25.89
N ILE A 211 -25.19 16.81 -26.36
CA ILE A 211 -25.37 16.56 -27.79
C ILE A 211 -26.25 17.63 -28.43
N GLU A 212 -27.37 18.01 -27.79
CA GLU A 212 -28.22 19.10 -28.26
C GLU A 212 -27.45 20.42 -28.37
N LYS A 213 -26.68 20.76 -27.34
CA LYS A 213 -25.82 21.95 -27.34
C LYS A 213 -24.83 21.92 -28.51
N LEU A 214 -24.09 20.83 -28.68
CA LEU A 214 -23.10 20.69 -29.74
C LEU A 214 -23.75 20.76 -31.13
N ALA A 215 -24.95 20.19 -31.31
CA ALA A 215 -25.70 20.26 -32.56
C ALA A 215 -26.09 21.70 -32.91
N LEU A 216 -26.51 22.50 -31.93
CA LEU A 216 -26.83 23.92 -32.13
C LEU A 216 -25.58 24.74 -32.48
N GLU A 217 -24.45 24.49 -31.79
CA GLU A 217 -23.16 25.12 -32.13
C GLU A 217 -22.74 24.80 -33.57
N ALA A 218 -22.89 23.53 -34.00
CA ALA A 218 -22.59 23.11 -35.36
C ALA A 218 -23.49 23.80 -36.39
N GLN A 219 -24.79 23.95 -36.11
CA GLN A 219 -25.72 24.67 -36.99
C GLN A 219 -25.35 26.15 -37.13
N LEU A 220 -25.01 26.83 -36.03
CA LEU A 220 -24.54 28.22 -36.06
C LEU A 220 -23.24 28.37 -36.86
N ALA A 221 -22.29 27.45 -36.68
CA ALA A 221 -21.04 27.45 -37.43
C ALA A 221 -21.28 27.23 -38.94
N ALA A 222 -22.19 26.30 -39.30
CA ALA A 222 -22.57 26.05 -40.68
C ALA A 222 -23.27 27.26 -41.34
N LYS A 223 -24.20 27.92 -40.62
CA LYS A 223 -24.85 29.16 -41.09
C LYS A 223 -23.81 30.25 -41.40
N ARG A 224 -22.86 30.48 -40.50
CA ARG A 224 -21.77 31.45 -40.71
C ARG A 224 -20.85 31.08 -41.86
N ALA A 225 -20.53 29.81 -42.04
CA ALA A 225 -19.71 29.34 -43.15
C ALA A 225 -20.37 29.61 -44.52
N LEU A 226 -21.69 29.42 -44.61
CA LEU A 226 -22.49 29.74 -45.79
C LEU A 226 -22.58 31.24 -46.07
N GLU A 227 -22.72 32.07 -45.03
CA GLU A 227 -22.83 33.53 -45.16
C GLU A 227 -21.50 34.21 -45.55
N THR A 228 -20.36 33.66 -45.12
CA THR A 228 -19.04 34.32 -45.27
C THR A 228 -18.16 33.73 -46.37
N ASP A 229 -18.44 32.50 -46.83
CA ASP A 229 -17.63 31.69 -47.77
C ASP A 229 -16.13 31.57 -47.40
N LYS A 230 -15.76 31.86 -46.15
CA LYS A 230 -14.37 31.78 -45.68
C LYS A 230 -13.98 30.34 -45.38
N ALA A 231 -12.78 29.94 -45.81
CA ALA A 231 -12.23 28.61 -45.51
C ALA A 231 -12.10 28.34 -44.01
N ALA A 232 -11.77 29.36 -43.21
CA ALA A 232 -11.66 29.24 -41.74
C ALA A 232 -13.00 28.93 -41.06
N ASP A 233 -14.11 29.45 -41.58
CA ASP A 233 -15.44 29.22 -41.00
C ASP A 233 -16.02 27.86 -41.43
N ARG A 234 -15.68 27.39 -42.65
CA ARG A 234 -15.92 25.99 -43.07
C ARG A 234 -15.19 24.98 -42.19
N GLN A 235 -13.90 25.23 -41.91
CA GLN A 235 -13.11 24.36 -41.03
C GLN A 235 -13.68 24.29 -39.61
N LYS A 236 -14.17 25.41 -39.06
CA LYS A 236 -14.85 25.41 -37.76
C LYS A 236 -16.12 24.57 -37.77
N ALA A 237 -16.94 24.66 -38.82
CA ALA A 237 -18.15 23.85 -38.95
C ALA A 237 -17.83 22.34 -38.96
N GLU A 238 -16.78 21.93 -39.70
CA GLU A 238 -16.30 20.54 -39.70
C GLU A 238 -15.80 20.09 -38.33
N GLN A 239 -15.07 20.95 -37.59
CA GLN A 239 -14.62 20.65 -36.22
C GLN A 239 -15.78 20.43 -35.25
N HIS A 240 -16.85 21.24 -35.35
CA HIS A 240 -18.04 21.04 -34.52
C HIS A 240 -18.74 19.71 -34.83
N GLN A 241 -18.78 19.30 -36.10
CA GLN A 241 -19.33 17.98 -36.47
C GLN A 241 -18.48 16.84 -35.91
N GLN A 242 -17.14 16.92 -36.00
CA GLN A 242 -16.24 15.92 -35.39
C GLN A 242 -16.45 15.80 -33.87
N ARG A 243 -16.65 16.92 -33.16
CA ARG A 243 -16.92 16.91 -31.72
C ARG A 243 -18.23 16.20 -31.37
N ILE A 244 -19.25 16.28 -32.22
CA ILE A 244 -20.51 15.53 -32.04
C ILE A 244 -20.24 14.03 -32.18
N ASP A 245 -19.53 13.62 -33.23
CA ASP A 245 -19.23 12.22 -33.50
C ASP A 245 -18.39 11.61 -32.36
N GLU A 246 -17.38 12.33 -31.86
CA GLU A 246 -16.57 11.96 -30.71
C GLU A 246 -17.39 11.83 -29.42
N ALA A 247 -18.30 12.78 -29.16
CA ALA A 247 -19.17 12.74 -27.99
C ALA A 247 -20.15 11.55 -28.04
N GLN A 248 -20.71 11.26 -29.20
CA GLN A 248 -21.59 10.10 -29.42
C GLN A 248 -20.83 8.77 -29.31
N ALA A 249 -19.60 8.68 -29.84
CA ALA A 249 -18.76 7.49 -29.70
C ALA A 249 -18.36 7.26 -28.24
N THR A 250 -18.03 8.33 -27.52
CA THR A 250 -17.70 8.27 -26.09
C THR A 250 -18.90 7.81 -25.26
N PHE A 251 -20.10 8.33 -25.54
CA PHE A 251 -21.31 7.89 -24.87
C PHE A 251 -21.70 6.47 -25.21
N ARG A 252 -21.60 6.04 -26.49
CA ARG A 252 -21.83 4.64 -26.86
C ARG A 252 -20.96 3.70 -26.04
N ARG A 253 -19.65 3.97 -25.95
CA ARG A 253 -18.73 3.18 -25.10
C ARG A 253 -19.14 3.15 -23.63
N VAL A 254 -19.62 4.26 -23.08
CA VAL A 254 -20.02 4.36 -21.66
C VAL A 254 -21.38 3.70 -21.40
N SER A 255 -22.34 3.87 -22.31
CA SER A 255 -23.67 3.27 -22.27
C SER A 255 -23.60 1.75 -22.49
N GLU A 256 -22.80 1.28 -23.44
CA GLU A 256 -22.49 -0.14 -23.64
C GLU A 256 -21.82 -0.74 -22.40
N ARG A 257 -20.90 -0.02 -21.74
CA ARG A 257 -20.34 -0.44 -20.45
C ARG A 257 -21.37 -0.49 -19.32
N GLN A 258 -22.47 0.26 -19.41
CA GLN A 258 -23.51 0.33 -18.37
C GLN A 258 -24.65 -0.67 -18.59
N HIS A 259 -24.95 -1.01 -19.85
CA HIS A 259 -25.89 -2.08 -20.24
C HIS A 259 -25.29 -3.48 -20.10
N VAL A 260 -24.01 -3.53 -19.75
CA VAL A 260 -23.24 -4.74 -19.59
C VAL A 260 -22.93 -4.94 -18.11
N LEU A 261 -23.84 -5.64 -17.43
CA LEU A 261 -23.56 -6.39 -16.20
C LEU A 261 -22.75 -7.68 -16.51
N GLU A 262 -22.31 -7.90 -17.75
CA GLU A 262 -21.55 -9.08 -18.20
C GLU A 262 -20.47 -8.70 -19.23
N THR A 263 -19.32 -8.20 -18.75
CA THR A 263 -18.16 -7.68 -19.52
C THR A 263 -17.89 -8.41 -20.86
N PRO A 264 -17.68 -7.72 -22.01
CA PRO A 264 -17.01 -8.34 -23.14
C PRO A 264 -15.52 -8.31 -22.84
N VAL A 265 -14.99 -9.47 -22.54
CA VAL A 265 -13.61 -9.69 -22.17
C VAL A 265 -12.75 -9.50 -23.42
N ASP A 266 -11.61 -8.82 -23.29
CA ASP A 266 -10.58 -8.81 -24.33
C ASP A 266 -9.99 -10.23 -24.43
N GLU A 267 -10.71 -11.11 -25.15
CA GLU A 267 -10.39 -12.53 -25.28
C GLU A 267 -9.02 -12.75 -25.94
N VAL A 268 -8.53 -11.78 -26.72
CA VAL A 268 -7.21 -11.83 -27.35
C VAL A 268 -6.12 -11.65 -26.28
N SER A 269 -6.21 -10.62 -25.45
CA SER A 269 -5.26 -10.36 -24.37
C SER A 269 -5.37 -11.40 -23.25
N LEU A 270 -6.59 -11.82 -22.89
CA LEU A 270 -6.84 -12.87 -21.91
C LEU A 270 -6.17 -14.18 -22.30
N LYS A 271 -6.36 -14.62 -23.56
CA LYS A 271 -5.80 -15.87 -24.08
C LYS A 271 -4.27 -15.82 -24.20
N LYS A 272 -3.72 -14.64 -24.51
CA LYS A 272 -2.26 -14.44 -24.55
C LYS A 272 -1.66 -14.56 -23.14
N LEU A 273 -2.16 -13.79 -22.19
CA LEU A 273 -1.67 -13.78 -20.80
C LEU A 273 -1.83 -15.15 -20.13
N TYR A 274 -2.97 -15.82 -20.34
CA TYR A 274 -3.21 -17.17 -19.84
C TYR A 274 -2.18 -18.19 -20.36
N ARG A 275 -1.86 -18.15 -21.67
CA ARG A 275 -0.84 -19.05 -22.24
C ARG A 275 0.54 -18.80 -21.65
N GLU A 276 0.92 -17.54 -21.53
CA GLU A 276 2.21 -17.17 -20.95
C GLU A 276 2.31 -17.59 -19.47
N ALA A 277 1.25 -17.37 -18.69
CA ALA A 277 1.19 -17.78 -17.29
C ALA A 277 1.24 -19.31 -17.13
N CYS A 278 0.51 -20.06 -17.95
CA CYS A 278 0.57 -21.54 -17.98
C CYS A 278 1.97 -22.07 -18.29
N MET A 279 2.71 -21.40 -19.18
CA MET A 279 4.10 -21.79 -19.46
C MET A 279 5.01 -21.54 -18.25
N LEU A 280 4.75 -20.52 -17.43
CA LEU A 280 5.56 -20.19 -16.26
C LEU A 280 5.25 -21.10 -15.06
N VAL A 281 4.00 -21.52 -14.90
CA VAL A 281 3.51 -22.25 -13.72
C VAL A 281 3.31 -23.76 -13.93
N HIS A 282 3.75 -24.33 -15.06
CA HIS A 282 3.52 -25.75 -15.36
C HIS A 282 4.17 -26.69 -14.32
N PRO A 283 3.41 -27.62 -13.69
CA PRO A 283 3.92 -28.53 -12.65
C PRO A 283 5.15 -29.34 -13.07
N ASP A 284 5.23 -29.77 -14.33
CA ASP A 284 6.37 -30.55 -14.85
C ASP A 284 7.71 -29.79 -14.81
N LYS A 285 7.70 -28.46 -14.69
CA LYS A 285 8.93 -27.67 -14.49
C LYS A 285 9.51 -27.84 -13.09
N PHE A 286 8.76 -28.43 -12.17
CA PHE A 286 9.11 -28.52 -10.74
C PHE A 286 9.09 -29.97 -10.23
N MET A 287 9.25 -30.98 -11.11
CA MET A 287 9.27 -32.40 -10.72
C MET A 287 10.31 -32.73 -9.64
N ASP A 288 11.42 -31.98 -9.61
CA ASP A 288 12.49 -32.16 -8.62
C ASP A 288 12.18 -31.48 -7.26
N GLN A 289 11.05 -30.75 -7.15
CA GLN A 289 10.66 -29.96 -5.97
C GLN A 289 9.18 -30.21 -5.62
N PRO A 290 8.86 -31.28 -4.86
CA PRO A 290 7.48 -31.74 -4.62
C PRO A 290 6.54 -30.67 -4.06
N GLN A 291 7.03 -29.82 -3.15
CA GLN A 291 6.25 -28.70 -2.60
C GLN A 291 5.94 -27.62 -3.64
N LYS A 292 6.93 -27.23 -4.46
CA LYS A 292 6.70 -26.26 -5.54
C LYS A 292 5.82 -26.83 -6.64
N GLN A 293 5.90 -28.13 -6.90
CA GLN A 293 5.03 -28.82 -7.84
C GLN A 293 3.56 -28.80 -7.38
N GLN A 294 3.32 -28.97 -6.08
CA GLN A 294 1.98 -28.85 -5.49
C GLN A 294 1.46 -27.41 -5.58
N GLN A 295 2.28 -26.41 -5.21
CA GLN A 295 1.92 -24.99 -5.32
C GLN A 295 1.67 -24.57 -6.78
N ALA A 296 2.48 -25.07 -7.72
CA ALA A 296 2.27 -24.89 -9.15
C ALA A 296 0.91 -25.43 -9.59
N THR A 297 0.53 -26.61 -9.09
CA THR A 297 -0.77 -27.22 -9.39
C THR A 297 -1.93 -26.38 -8.85
N GLU A 298 -1.82 -25.83 -7.64
CA GLU A 298 -2.83 -24.95 -7.03
C GLU A 298 -2.95 -23.61 -7.76
N LEU A 299 -1.82 -22.96 -8.10
CA LEU A 299 -1.84 -21.74 -8.91
C LEU A 299 -2.40 -21.98 -10.31
N MET A 300 -2.10 -23.14 -10.92
CA MET A 300 -2.64 -23.47 -12.23
C MET A 300 -4.16 -23.69 -12.18
N ALA A 301 -4.68 -24.22 -11.06
CA ALA A 301 -6.11 -24.33 -10.83
C ALA A 301 -6.77 -22.95 -10.64
N GLN A 302 -6.15 -22.04 -9.89
CA GLN A 302 -6.60 -20.65 -9.72
C GLN A 302 -6.59 -19.87 -11.05
N LEU A 303 -5.51 -20.01 -11.83
CA LEU A 303 -5.36 -19.40 -13.15
C LEU A 303 -6.42 -19.93 -14.13
N ALA A 304 -6.69 -21.25 -14.10
CA ALA A 304 -7.73 -21.87 -14.92
C ALA A 304 -9.14 -21.40 -14.52
N GLU A 305 -9.40 -21.20 -13.23
CA GLU A 305 -10.66 -20.64 -12.74
C GLU A 305 -10.84 -19.18 -13.16
N ALA A 306 -9.82 -18.35 -12.97
CA ALA A 306 -9.82 -16.95 -13.41
C ALA A 306 -10.06 -16.84 -14.93
N TYR A 307 -9.44 -17.71 -15.73
CA TYR A 307 -9.68 -17.77 -17.17
C TYR A 307 -11.09 -18.24 -17.53
N ARG A 308 -11.65 -19.23 -16.82
CA ARG A 308 -13.05 -19.69 -17.00
C ARG A 308 -14.06 -18.60 -16.71
N GLN A 309 -13.84 -17.82 -15.65
CA GLN A 309 -14.67 -16.67 -15.28
C GLN A 309 -14.43 -15.44 -16.18
N LYS A 310 -13.52 -15.56 -17.16
CA LYS A 310 -13.05 -14.49 -18.03
C LYS A 310 -12.54 -13.26 -17.25
N ASP A 311 -11.97 -13.47 -16.07
CA ASP A 311 -11.43 -12.39 -15.24
C ASP A 311 -10.01 -12.03 -15.70
N LEU A 312 -9.93 -11.07 -16.64
CA LEU A 312 -8.66 -10.56 -17.17
C LEU A 312 -7.75 -9.99 -16.08
N LYS A 313 -8.31 -9.31 -15.08
CA LYS A 313 -7.52 -8.70 -14.00
C LYS A 313 -6.88 -9.77 -13.12
N ALA A 314 -7.63 -10.82 -12.77
CA ALA A 314 -7.10 -11.94 -12.00
C ALA A 314 -6.00 -12.69 -12.77
N VAL A 315 -6.19 -12.94 -14.07
CA VAL A 315 -5.17 -13.58 -14.93
C VAL A 315 -3.91 -12.73 -15.04
N GLU A 316 -4.04 -11.40 -15.22
CA GLU A 316 -2.91 -10.47 -15.28
C GLU A 316 -2.16 -10.40 -13.95
N ALA A 317 -2.86 -10.38 -12.82
CA ALA A 317 -2.25 -10.38 -11.49
C ALA A 317 -1.45 -11.66 -11.22
N ILE A 318 -1.99 -12.84 -11.61
CA ILE A 318 -1.27 -14.11 -11.48
C ILE A 318 -0.05 -14.13 -12.41
N TRP A 319 -0.19 -13.66 -13.65
CA TRP A 319 0.92 -13.59 -14.62
C TRP A 319 2.06 -12.66 -14.14
N GLN A 320 1.74 -11.49 -13.59
CA GLN A 320 2.73 -10.57 -13.00
C GLN A 320 3.48 -11.23 -11.85
N ARG A 321 2.77 -11.88 -10.92
CA ARG A 321 3.40 -12.61 -9.80
C ARG A 321 4.33 -13.72 -10.28
N LEU A 322 4.00 -14.38 -11.40
CA LEU A 322 4.85 -15.40 -12.03
C LEU A 322 6.10 -14.81 -12.68
N GLN A 323 5.99 -13.66 -13.34
CA GLN A 323 7.12 -12.92 -13.91
C GLN A 323 8.09 -12.42 -12.83
N ASP A 324 7.55 -11.88 -11.74
CA ASP A 324 8.34 -11.33 -10.63
C ASP A 324 8.95 -12.42 -9.72
N GLY A 325 8.68 -13.71 -9.99
CA GLY A 325 9.18 -14.83 -9.18
C GLY A 325 8.51 -14.99 -7.81
N MET A 326 7.44 -14.23 -7.54
CA MET A 326 6.69 -14.23 -6.27
C MET A 326 5.52 -15.23 -6.23
N ALA A 327 5.23 -15.88 -7.37
CA ALA A 327 4.06 -16.73 -7.53
C ALA A 327 4.03 -17.97 -6.62
N PHE A 328 5.18 -18.58 -6.33
CA PHE A 328 5.23 -19.81 -5.53
C PHE A 328 5.31 -19.57 -4.03
N GLY A 329 5.28 -18.30 -3.61
CA GLY A 329 5.73 -17.93 -2.26
C GLY A 329 7.23 -18.18 -2.10
N PHE A 330 7.88 -17.33 -1.34
CA PHE A 330 9.23 -17.62 -0.90
C PHE A 330 9.17 -18.73 0.16
N ASP A 331 9.97 -19.79 0.03
CA ASP A 331 10.22 -20.65 1.18
C ASP A 331 11.19 -19.92 2.10
N TRP A 332 10.62 -19.19 3.05
CA TRP A 332 11.36 -18.42 4.05
C TRP A 332 12.23 -19.30 4.96
N HIS A 333 12.01 -20.61 4.98
CA HIS A 333 12.80 -21.57 5.76
C HIS A 333 14.03 -22.07 5.00
N SER A 334 14.11 -21.85 3.70
CA SER A 334 15.31 -22.17 2.90
C SER A 334 16.34 -21.03 2.98
N PRO A 335 17.65 -21.36 3.02
CA PRO A 335 18.70 -20.36 2.91
C PRO A 335 18.61 -19.67 1.55
N VAL A 336 18.45 -18.35 1.55
CA VAL A 336 18.44 -17.55 0.33
C VAL A 336 19.59 -16.56 0.42
N GLU A 337 20.37 -16.43 -0.65
CA GLU A 337 21.45 -15.46 -0.73
C GLU A 337 20.94 -14.03 -0.45
N ALA A 338 21.63 -13.32 0.44
CA ALA A 338 21.27 -11.95 0.84
C ALA A 338 21.10 -10.99 -0.35
N ASN A 339 21.92 -11.13 -1.40
CA ASN A 339 21.83 -10.35 -2.63
C ASN A 339 20.48 -10.51 -3.35
N THR A 340 19.86 -11.69 -3.28
CA THR A 340 18.56 -11.93 -3.89
C THR A 340 17.45 -11.27 -3.07
N LEU A 341 17.51 -11.35 -1.74
CA LEU A 341 16.57 -10.66 -0.85
C LEU A 341 16.63 -9.14 -1.03
N HIS A 342 17.83 -8.56 -1.13
CA HIS A 342 17.99 -7.12 -1.42
C HIS A 342 17.35 -6.71 -2.75
N ARG A 343 17.52 -7.50 -3.82
CA ARG A 343 16.89 -7.20 -5.12
C ARG A 343 15.36 -7.24 -5.05
N ILE A 344 14.79 -8.21 -4.33
CA ILE A 344 13.34 -8.32 -4.14
C ILE A 344 12.82 -7.11 -3.38
N ARG A 345 13.47 -6.76 -2.26
CA ARG A 345 13.15 -5.58 -1.46
C ARG A 345 13.13 -4.30 -2.29
N GLU A 346 14.17 -4.05 -3.09
CA GLU A 346 14.26 -2.86 -3.95
C GLU A 346 13.14 -2.81 -5.02
N SER A 347 12.80 -3.96 -5.61
CA SER A 347 11.69 -4.07 -6.54
C SER A 347 10.35 -3.72 -5.88
N LEU A 348 10.09 -4.27 -4.69
CA LEU A 348 8.88 -3.99 -3.92
C LEU A 348 8.79 -2.52 -3.48
N LEU A 349 9.89 -1.93 -3.01
CA LEU A 349 9.95 -0.51 -2.68
C LEU A 349 9.59 0.36 -3.89
N THR A 350 10.12 0.03 -5.07
CA THR A 350 9.80 0.74 -6.32
C THR A 350 8.30 0.63 -6.64
N ARG A 351 7.71 -0.56 -6.51
CA ARG A 351 6.26 -0.78 -6.71
C ARG A 351 5.42 0.01 -5.71
N LYS A 352 5.78 -0.01 -4.42
CA LYS A 352 5.12 0.78 -3.37
C LYS A 352 5.12 2.27 -3.70
N MET A 353 6.27 2.81 -4.12
CA MET A 353 6.40 4.21 -4.52
C MET A 353 5.54 4.56 -5.74
N GLY A 354 5.49 3.68 -6.75
CA GLY A 354 4.64 3.87 -7.93
C GLY A 354 3.15 3.88 -7.60
N LEU A 355 2.70 3.01 -6.69
CA LEU A 355 1.32 2.97 -6.20
C LEU A 355 0.95 4.25 -5.45
N LEU A 356 1.80 4.70 -4.53
CA LEU A 356 1.59 5.94 -3.78
C LEU A 356 1.49 7.16 -4.71
N ALA A 357 2.36 7.25 -5.71
CA ALA A 357 2.31 8.33 -6.70
C ALA A 357 1.00 8.31 -7.50
N THR A 358 0.55 7.12 -7.93
CA THR A 358 -0.70 6.96 -8.67
C THR A 358 -1.92 7.34 -7.83
N ILE A 359 -1.98 6.88 -6.58
CA ILE A 359 -3.05 7.25 -5.64
C ILE A 359 -3.05 8.77 -5.41
N GLY A 360 -1.88 9.38 -5.24
CA GLY A 360 -1.76 10.83 -5.10
C GLY A 360 -2.31 11.60 -6.31
N GLN A 361 -2.04 11.14 -7.53
CA GLN A 361 -2.60 11.73 -8.76
C GLN A 361 -4.13 11.58 -8.81
N LEU A 362 -4.67 10.41 -8.49
CA LEU A 362 -6.11 10.17 -8.45
C LEU A 362 -6.79 11.05 -7.39
N GLN A 363 -6.15 11.26 -6.24
CA GLN A 363 -6.64 12.13 -5.18
C GLN A 363 -6.66 13.62 -5.59
N GLN A 364 -5.76 14.04 -6.47
CA GLN A 364 -5.73 15.40 -7.02
C GLN A 364 -6.59 15.57 -8.28
N SER A 365 -7.26 14.51 -8.73
CA SER A 365 -8.07 14.57 -9.94
C SER A 365 -9.28 15.52 -9.79
N PHE A 366 -9.72 16.08 -10.92
CA PHE A 366 -10.92 16.91 -10.96
C PHE A 366 -12.15 16.17 -10.43
N MET A 367 -12.29 14.89 -10.78
CA MET A 367 -13.39 14.05 -10.28
C MET A 367 -13.37 13.90 -8.77
N LYS A 368 -12.18 13.76 -8.16
CA LYS A 368 -12.07 13.72 -6.70
C LYS A 368 -12.50 15.03 -6.05
N THR A 369 -12.21 16.16 -6.69
CA THR A 369 -12.67 17.48 -6.25
C THR A 369 -14.20 17.56 -6.27
N ILE A 370 -14.84 17.11 -7.36
CA ILE A 370 -16.32 17.08 -7.45
C ILE A 370 -16.91 16.22 -6.33
N ILE A 371 -16.46 14.97 -6.17
CA ILE A 371 -17.00 14.04 -5.16
C ILE A 371 -16.84 14.59 -3.73
N THR A 372 -15.78 15.38 -3.49
CA THR A 372 -15.52 15.96 -2.17
C THR A 372 -16.37 17.20 -1.92
N GLN A 373 -16.57 18.05 -2.94
CA GLN A 373 -17.40 19.26 -2.84
C GLN A 373 -18.90 18.96 -2.85
N TYR A 374 -19.31 17.91 -3.55
CA TYR A 374 -20.71 17.50 -3.72
C TYR A 374 -20.86 16.03 -3.27
N PRO A 375 -21.07 15.78 -1.97
CA PRO A 375 -21.30 14.44 -1.45
C PRO A 375 -22.54 13.77 -2.08
N ASP A 376 -23.56 14.57 -2.38
CA ASP A 376 -24.67 14.16 -3.24
C ASP A 376 -24.41 14.59 -4.69
N LEU A 377 -24.14 13.59 -5.53
CA LEU A 377 -23.84 13.82 -6.95
C LEU A 377 -25.06 14.34 -7.73
N ASP A 378 -26.28 14.07 -7.27
CA ASP A 378 -27.50 14.50 -7.97
C ASP A 378 -27.70 16.02 -7.89
N GLU A 379 -27.25 16.68 -6.82
CA GLU A 379 -27.21 18.14 -6.72
C GLU A 379 -26.29 18.76 -7.78
N TYR A 380 -25.07 18.20 -7.92
CA TYR A 380 -24.12 18.65 -8.93
C TYR A 380 -24.67 18.44 -10.34
N ILE A 381 -25.26 17.28 -10.62
CA ILE A 381 -25.88 16.97 -11.92
C ILE A 381 -27.01 17.95 -12.22
N ALA A 382 -27.90 18.23 -11.26
CA ALA A 382 -29.01 19.16 -11.45
C ALA A 382 -28.51 20.57 -11.78
N LEU A 383 -27.49 21.06 -11.06
CA LEU A 383 -26.86 22.35 -11.34
C LEU A 383 -26.28 22.41 -12.76
N GLN A 384 -25.53 21.37 -13.16
CA GLN A 384 -24.95 21.31 -14.50
C GLN A 384 -26.03 21.24 -15.60
N ARG A 385 -27.13 20.52 -15.36
CA ARG A 385 -28.28 20.49 -16.29
C ARG A 385 -28.85 21.89 -16.52
N GLN A 386 -29.08 22.66 -15.46
CA GLN A 386 -29.60 24.02 -15.57
C GLN A 386 -28.65 24.92 -16.38
N LEU A 387 -27.34 24.85 -16.12
CA LEU A 387 -26.34 25.64 -16.85
C LEU A 387 -26.33 25.29 -18.35
N VAL A 388 -26.30 23.99 -18.68
CA VAL A 388 -26.31 23.55 -20.09
C VAL A 388 -27.62 23.91 -20.78
N GLN A 389 -28.76 23.84 -20.09
CA GLN A 389 -30.06 24.25 -20.63
C GLN A 389 -30.10 25.75 -20.94
N ALA A 390 -29.58 26.60 -20.05
CA ALA A 390 -29.49 28.04 -20.30
C ALA A 390 -28.60 28.36 -21.52
N ASP A 391 -27.48 27.65 -21.69
CA ASP A 391 -26.64 27.76 -22.88
C ASP A 391 -27.40 27.36 -24.16
N ILE A 392 -28.14 26.25 -24.13
CA ILE A 392 -28.96 25.77 -25.25
C ILE A 392 -30.00 26.83 -25.65
N GLU A 393 -30.69 27.43 -24.68
CA GLU A 393 -31.68 28.49 -24.95
C GLU A 393 -31.02 29.73 -25.59
N ALA A 394 -29.85 30.14 -25.11
CA ALA A 394 -29.10 31.24 -25.69
C ALA A 394 -28.67 30.96 -27.15
N LEU A 395 -28.21 29.73 -27.44
CA LEU A 395 -27.85 29.31 -28.80
C LEU A 395 -29.05 29.25 -29.74
N LYS A 396 -30.21 28.74 -29.26
CA LYS A 396 -31.46 28.73 -30.03
C LYS A 396 -31.89 30.15 -30.42
N ASN A 397 -31.81 31.10 -29.49
CA ASN A 397 -32.14 32.50 -29.75
C ASN A 397 -31.22 33.11 -30.82
N GLN A 398 -29.92 32.83 -30.78
CA GLN A 398 -28.98 33.28 -31.81
C GLN A 398 -29.25 32.69 -33.19
N LEU A 399 -29.71 31.44 -33.27
CA LEU A 399 -30.01 30.79 -34.56
C LEU A 399 -31.24 31.41 -35.23
N ASN A 400 -32.22 31.82 -34.42
CA ASN A 400 -33.47 32.45 -34.83
C ASN A 400 -33.32 33.94 -35.16
N THR A 401 -32.15 34.53 -34.91
CA THR A 401 -31.78 35.88 -35.33
C THR A 401 -30.97 35.82 -36.62
#